data_AF-A0A7C5U6L1-F1
#
_entry.id   AF-A0A7C5U6L1-F1
#
_cell.length_a   1.000
_cell.length_b   1.000
_cell.length_c   1.000
_cell.angle_alpha   90.00
_cell.angle_beta   90.00
_cell.angle_gamma   90.00
#
_symmetry.space_group_name_H-M   'P 1'
#
loop_
_entity.id
_entity.type
_entity.pdbx_description
1 polymer ?
#
loop_
_entity_poly.entity_id
_entity_poly.type
_entity_poly.pdbx_seq_one_letter_code
_entity_poly.pdbx_strand_id
1 'polypeptide(L)' 'LGKADVGGGGTVAKFLAKEGFDTIDMGPGLMSMHAPFELVSKADLYETYLAFKVLMEQL' A
#
# COMPACT_ATOMS: atom_id res chain seq x y z
N LEU A 1 0.19 -9.36 -4.27
CA LEU A 1 -0.55 -10.62 -4.52
C LEU A 1 0.41 -11.79 -4.35
N GLY A 2 -0.13 -12.99 -4.13
CA GLY A 2 0.67 -14.18 -3.84
C GLY A 2 1.54 -14.65 -5.01
N LYS A 3 1.79 -15.96 -5.09
CA LYS A 3 2.62 -16.59 -6.14
C LYS A 3 2.29 -16.07 -7.55
N ALA A 4 3.29 -16.09 -8.43
CA ALA A 4 3.13 -15.72 -9.84
C ALA A 4 1.90 -16.43 -10.46
N ASP A 5 1.18 -15.68 -11.31
CA ASP A 5 0.00 -16.13 -12.05
C ASP A 5 -1.24 -16.51 -11.20
N VAL A 6 -1.22 -16.26 -9.89
CA VAL A 6 -2.37 -16.57 -9.01
C VAL A 6 -3.38 -15.42 -8.90
N GLY A 7 -2.96 -14.17 -9.12
CA GLY A 7 -3.91 -13.06 -9.03
C GLY A 7 -3.38 -11.73 -9.52
N GLY A 8 -4.32 -10.86 -9.89
CA GLY A 8 -4.10 -9.49 -10.33
C GLY A 8 -4.62 -8.46 -9.31
N GLY A 9 -4.13 -7.24 -9.42
CA GLY A 9 -4.52 -6.12 -8.57
C GLY A 9 -4.23 -4.82 -9.30
N GLY A 10 -3.13 -4.17 -8.92
CA GLY A 10 -2.71 -2.90 -9.50
C GLY A 10 -3.41 -1.72 -8.85
N THR A 11 -2.65 -0.66 -8.62
CA THR A 11 -3.10 0.54 -7.91
C THR A 11 -3.14 1.74 -8.84
N VAL A 12 -3.40 2.93 -8.28
CA VAL A 12 -3.37 4.19 -9.02
C VAL A 12 -1.96 4.71 -9.32
N ALA A 13 -0.92 4.18 -8.67
CA ALA A 13 0.46 4.65 -8.81
C ALA A 13 0.93 4.67 -10.28
N LYS A 14 0.53 3.67 -11.06
CA LYS A 14 0.84 3.56 -12.50
C LYS A 14 0.36 4.75 -13.35
N PHE A 15 -0.67 5.47 -12.91
CA PHE A 15 -1.18 6.63 -13.65
C PHE A 15 -0.32 7.86 -13.36
N LEU A 16 0.08 8.07 -12.11
CA LEU A 16 1.03 9.13 -11.75
C LEU A 16 2.42 8.87 -12.37
N ALA A 17 2.87 7.61 -12.38
CA ALA A 17 4.12 7.23 -13.04
C ALA A 17 4.16 7.61 -14.53
N LYS A 18 3.02 7.51 -15.23
CA LYS A 18 2.91 7.90 -16.65
C LYS A 18 3.08 9.39 -16.88
N GLU A 19 2.74 10.21 -15.89
CA GLU A 19 2.92 11.66 -15.93
C GLU A 19 4.35 12.09 -15.55
N GLY A 20 5.26 11.13 -15.30
CA GLY A 20 6.67 11.39 -15.03
C GLY A 20 7.03 11.48 -13.54
N PHE A 21 6.13 11.14 -12.63
CA PHE A 21 6.43 11.06 -11.20
C PHE A 21 7.13 9.73 -10.85
N ASP A 22 8.16 9.77 -10.01
CA ASP A 22 8.68 8.57 -9.36
C ASP A 22 7.68 8.11 -8.28
N THR A 23 7.18 6.88 -8.40
CA THR A 23 6.09 6.38 -7.53
C THR A 23 6.45 5.06 -6.87
N ILE A 24 5.90 4.85 -5.67
CA ILE A 24 6.02 3.60 -4.91
C ILE A 24 4.69 3.31 -4.20
N ASP A 25 4.23 2.06 -4.29
CA ASP A 25 3.04 1.59 -3.56
C ASP A 25 3.42 1.23 -2.11
N MET A 26 2.72 1.81 -1.13
CA MET A 26 2.96 1.59 0.30
C MET A 26 1.66 1.54 1.08
N GLY A 27 1.60 0.67 2.09
CA GLY A 27 0.46 0.50 2.99
C GLY A 27 0.59 -0.75 3.86
N PRO A 28 -0.27 -0.92 4.89
CA PRO A 28 -0.23 -2.08 5.78
C PRO A 28 -0.81 -3.33 5.11
N GLY A 29 -0.41 -4.50 5.62
CA GLY A 29 -1.03 -5.77 5.24
C GLY A 29 -2.43 -5.92 5.81
N LEU A 30 -3.36 -6.47 5.02
CA LEU A 30 -4.72 -6.80 5.45
C LEU A 30 -4.98 -8.30 5.36
N MET A 31 -5.85 -8.80 6.24
CA MET A 31 -6.44 -10.13 6.17
C MET A 31 -7.88 -10.03 5.64
N SER A 32 -8.24 -10.95 4.73
CA SER A 32 -9.56 -11.00 4.09
C SER A 32 -9.96 -9.71 3.36
N MET A 33 -9.02 -9.14 2.59
CA MET A 33 -9.25 -7.95 1.78
C MET A 33 -10.50 -8.11 0.89
N HIS A 34 -11.37 -7.09 0.90
CA HIS A 34 -12.71 -7.00 0.30
C HIS A 34 -13.84 -7.78 0.99
N ALA A 35 -13.62 -8.36 2.17
CA ALA A 35 -14.72 -8.90 2.98
C ALA A 35 -15.54 -7.78 3.66
N PRO A 36 -16.79 -8.03 4.09
CA PRO A 36 -17.55 -7.07 4.89
C PRO A 36 -16.89 -6.67 6.22
N PHE A 37 -15.93 -7.49 6.68
CA PHE A 37 -15.12 -7.22 7.87
C PHE A 37 -13.66 -7.61 7.61
N GLU A 38 -12.83 -6.60 7.38
CA GLU A 38 -11.39 -6.75 7.16
C GLU A 38 -10.62 -6.63 8.48
N LEU A 39 -9.43 -7.23 8.53
CA LEU A 39 -8.57 -7.20 9.71
C LEU A 39 -7.22 -6.59 9.36
N VAL A 40 -6.73 -5.72 10.26
CA VAL A 40 -5.42 -5.06 10.17
C VAL A 40 -4.72 -5.12 11.53
N SER A 41 -3.39 -5.24 11.51
CA SER A 41 -2.55 -5.17 12.71
C SER A 41 -2.48 -3.73 13.24
N LYS A 42 -2.62 -3.56 14.57
CA LYS A 42 -2.45 -2.24 15.20
C LYS A 42 -1.02 -1.71 15.08
N ALA A 43 -0.03 -2.60 15.14
CA ALA A 43 1.37 -2.22 15.00
C ALA A 43 1.64 -1.72 13.58
N ASP A 44 1.25 -2.49 12.56
CA ASP A 44 1.47 -2.11 11.15
C ASP A 44 0.73 -0.82 10.78
N LEU A 45 -0.46 -0.59 11.35
CA LEU A 45 -1.20 0.66 11.18
C LEU A 45 -0.44 1.86 11.74
N TYR A 46 0.12 1.73 12.95
CA TYR A 46 0.89 2.81 13.58
C TYR A 46 2.22 3.07 12.84
N GLU A 47 2.93 2.03 12.45
CA GLU A 47 4.18 2.16 11.69
C GLU A 47 3.94 2.73 10.30
N THR A 48 2.83 2.40 9.64
CA THR A 48 2.46 3.05 8.36
C THR A 48 2.27 4.55 8.54
N TYR A 49 1.62 4.99 9.61
CA TYR A 49 1.48 6.42 9.92
C TYR A 49 2.84 7.09 10.10
N LEU A 50 3.74 6.49 10.89
CA LEU A 50 5.09 7.03 11.10
C LEU A 50 5.90 7.07 9.80
N ALA A 51 5.82 6.02 8.98
CA ALA A 51 6.48 5.97 7.69
C ALA A 51 6.04 7.13 6.79
N PHE A 52 4.73 7.34 6.62
CA PHE A 52 4.23 8.45 5.81
C PHE A 52 4.63 9.80 6.37
N LYS A 53 4.56 9.97 7.70
CA LYS A 53 5.01 11.22 8.34
C LYS A 53 6.46 11.54 7.99
N VAL A 54 7.37 10.59 8.18
CA VAL A 54 8.81 10.80 7.91
C VAL A 54 9.07 11.03 6.43
N LEU A 55 8.41 10.27 5.54
CA LEU A 55 8.58 10.44 4.10
C LEU A 55 8.10 11.83 3.63
N MET A 56 7.01 12.35 4.17
CA MET A 56 6.56 13.72 3.85
C MET A 56 7.47 14.81 4.42
N GLU A 57 8.22 14.53 5.49
CA GLU A 57 9.14 15.49 6.11
C GLU A 57 10.53 15.50 5.47
N GLN A 58 10.93 14.41 4.81
CA GLN A 58 12.34 14.18 4.41
C GLN A 58 12.56 13.90 2.92
N LEU A 59 11.52 13.58 2.15
CA LEU A 59 11.56 13.51 0.68
C LEU A 59 11.01 14.79 0.06
#